data_AF-A0A961G3K2-F1
#
_entry.id   AF-A0A961G3K2-F1
#
_cell.length_a   1.000
_cell.length_b   1.000
_cell.length_c   1.000
_cell.angle_alpha   90.00
_cell.angle_beta   90.00
_cell.angle_gamma   90.00
#
_symmetry.space_group_name_H-M   'P 1'
#
loop_
_entity.id
_entity.type
_entity.pdbx_description
1 polymer ?
#
loop_
_entity_poly.entity_id
_entity_poly.type
_entity_poly.pdbx_seq_one_letter_code
_entity_poly.pdbx_strand_id
1 'polypeptide(L)' 'MSDFGKWLFWGGLGLAALGALIWLGGDRMRWLGHLPGDIHLEREGVSFHFPVVTCLLVSGLLTVIWRLLSR' A
#
# COMPACT_ATOMS: atom_id res chain seq x y z
N MET A 1 22.04 -19.45 -13.08
CA MET A 1 21.44 -19.93 -11.81
C MET A 1 21.38 -18.85 -10.73
N SER A 2 22.34 -17.92 -10.66
CA SER A 2 22.33 -16.82 -9.67
C SER A 2 21.16 -15.84 -9.86
N ASP A 3 20.78 -15.51 -11.10
CA ASP A 3 19.71 -14.54 -11.34
C ASP A 3 18.32 -15.07 -10.98
N PHE A 4 18.09 -16.37 -11.14
CA PHE A 4 16.86 -17.01 -10.68
C PHE A 4 16.74 -16.95 -9.15
N GLY A 5 17.85 -17.16 -8.42
CA GLY A 5 17.89 -17.01 -6.96
C GLY A 5 17.61 -15.57 -6.50
N LYS A 6 18.11 -14.56 -7.22
CA LYS A 6 17.82 -13.14 -6.93
C LYS A 6 16.35 -12.82 -7.13
N TRP A 7 15.74 -13.29 -8.23
CA TRP A 7 14.31 -13.10 -8.49
C TRP A 7 13.44 -13.77 -7.42
N LEU A 8 13.81 -14.97 -6.98
CA LEU A 8 13.10 -15.68 -5.93
C LEU A 8 13.21 -14.94 -4.58
N PHE A 9 14.39 -14.41 -4.26
CA PHE A 9 14.61 -13.62 -3.04
C PHE A 9 13.78 -12.34 -3.03
N TRP A 10 13.85 -11.52 -4.09
CA TRP A 10 13.09 -10.27 -4.18
C TRP A 10 11.58 -10.51 -4.26
N GLY A 11 11.15 -11.53 -4.99
CA GLY A 11 9.74 -11.93 -5.05
C GLY A 11 9.22 -12.36 -3.68
N GLY A 12 9.97 -13.20 -2.95
CA GLY A 12 9.63 -13.63 -1.59
C GLY A 12 9.60 -12.48 -0.60
N LEU A 13 10.55 -11.55 -0.68
CA LEU A 13 10.60 -10.36 0.15
C LEU A 13 9.38 -9.45 -0.08
N GLY A 14 8.99 -9.24 -1.35
CA GLY A 14 7.80 -8.48 -1.69
C GLY A 14 6.51 -9.12 -1.16
N LEU A 15 6.41 -10.45 -1.28
CA LEU A 15 5.25 -11.21 -0.78
C LEU A 15 5.16 -11.17 0.75
N ALA A 16 6.30 -11.26 1.45
CA ALA A 16 6.38 -11.12 2.90
C ALA A 16 6.02 -9.70 3.36
N ALA A 17 6.47 -8.67 2.64
CA ALA A 17 6.08 -7.28 2.92
C ALA A 17 4.58 -7.06 2.74
N LEU A 18 3.97 -7.62 1.68
CA LEU A 18 2.54 -7.57 1.44
C LEU A 18 1.76 -8.30 2.56
N GLY A 19 2.22 -9.49 2.94
CA GLY A 19 1.65 -10.25 4.05
C GLY A 19 1.76 -9.52 5.38
N ALA A 20 2.88 -8.86 5.66
CA ALA A 20 3.06 -8.03 6.85
C ALA A 20 2.14 -6.81 6.84
N LEU A 21 1.95 -6.16 5.69
CA LEU A 21 1.00 -5.06 5.50
C LEU A 21 -0.44 -5.48 5.80
N ILE A 22 -0.85 -6.65 5.32
CA ILE A 22 -2.18 -7.21 5.56
C ILE A 22 -2.31 -7.68 7.02
N TRP A 23 -1.27 -8.29 7.60
CA TRP A 23 -1.28 -8.79 8.97
C TRP A 23 -1.33 -7.66 10.01
N LEU A 24 -0.51 -6.63 9.83
CA LEU A 24 -0.53 -5.41 10.65
C LEU A 24 -1.79 -4.57 10.40
N GLY A 25 -2.36 -4.71 9.20
CA GLY A 25 -3.60 -4.08 8.78
C GLY A 25 -4.86 -4.75 9.32
N GLY A 26 -4.97 -6.08 9.35
CA GLY A 26 -6.24 -6.82 9.43
C GLY A 26 -7.21 -6.37 10.53
N ASP A 27 -6.77 -6.29 11.79
CA ASP A 27 -7.62 -5.86 12.91
C ASP A 27 -7.65 -4.33 13.12
N ARG A 28 -6.63 -3.63 12.63
CA ARG A 28 -6.46 -2.18 12.81
C ARG A 28 -6.96 -1.37 11.59
N MET A 29 -7.34 -2.03 10.50
CA MET A 29 -7.77 -1.44 9.21
C MET A 29 -9.23 -1.02 9.15
N ARG A 30 -10.04 -1.30 10.17
CA ARG A 30 -11.38 -0.68 10.25
C ARG A 30 -11.31 0.86 10.21
N TRP A 31 -10.17 1.42 10.62
CA TRP A 31 -9.87 2.87 10.56
C TRP A 31 -9.09 3.32 9.32
N LEU A 32 -8.50 2.40 8.54
CA LEU A 32 -7.72 2.74 7.34
C LEU A 32 -8.56 2.90 6.07
N GLY A 33 -9.86 2.64 6.16
CA GLY A 33 -10.83 3.32 5.31
C GLY A 33 -11.11 4.72 5.82
N HIS A 34 -11.32 4.89 7.13
CA HIS A 34 -11.68 6.16 7.79
C HIS A 34 -10.46 7.03 8.13
N LEU A 35 -9.48 7.14 7.23
CA LEU A 35 -8.49 8.20 7.40
C LEU A 35 -9.22 9.53 7.25
N PRO A 36 -9.03 10.49 8.17
CA PRO A 36 -9.59 11.83 8.03
C PRO A 36 -9.06 12.44 6.71
N GLY A 37 -9.92 12.46 5.68
CA GLY A 37 -9.57 12.91 4.32
C GLY A 37 -9.90 11.95 3.19
N ASP A 38 -10.14 10.66 3.46
CA ASP A 38 -10.66 9.72 2.45
C ASP A 38 -12.19 9.91 2.29
N ILE A 39 -12.66 10.02 1.05
CA ILE A 39 -14.05 10.34 0.76
C ILE A 39 -14.84 9.03 0.70
N HIS A 40 -15.70 8.81 1.70
CA HIS A 40 -16.71 7.76 1.67
C HIS A 40 -18.06 8.36 1.37
N LEU A 41 -18.62 7.97 0.24
CA LEU A 41 -20.00 8.25 -0.07
C LEU A 41 -20.77 6.93 0.03
N GLU A 42 -21.51 6.75 1.11
CA GLU A 42 -22.39 5.61 1.29
C GLU A 42 -23.84 6.10 1.17
N ARG A 43 -24.51 5.68 0.09
CA ARG A 43 -25.92 6.00 -0.20
C ARG A 43 -26.69 4.70 -0.36
N GLU A 44 -28.01 4.73 -0.15
CA GLU A 44 -28.88 3.54 -0.27
C GLU A 44 -28.69 2.84 -1.63
N GLY A 45 -27.92 1.75 -1.64
CA GLY A 45 -27.61 0.93 -2.81
C GLY A 45 -26.28 1.23 -3.54
N VAL A 46 -25.52 2.27 -3.17
CA VAL A 46 -24.25 2.62 -3.82
C VAL A 46 -23.20 3.05 -2.79
N SER A 47 -22.07 2.36 -2.75
CA SER A 47 -20.89 2.75 -1.98
C SER A 47 -19.76 3.20 -2.91
N PHE A 48 -19.25 4.42 -2.69
CA PHE A 48 -18.11 4.97 -3.43
C PHE A 48 -16.99 5.36 -2.44
N HIS A 49 -15.82 4.77 -2.64
CA HIS A 49 -14.64 4.98 -1.79
C HIS A 49 -13.53 5.64 -2.61
N PHE A 50 -13.11 6.85 -2.23
CA PHE A 50 -12.01 7.56 -2.88
C PHE A 50 -10.84 7.79 -1.91
N PRO A 51 -9.76 6.99 -2.01
CA PRO A 51 -8.66 6.99 -1.04
C PRO A 51 -7.59 8.04 -1.37
N VAL A 52 -7.93 9.33 -1.23
CA VAL A 52 -7.05 10.47 -1.54
C VAL A 52 -5.75 10.43 -0.74
N VAL A 53 -5.86 10.19 0.57
CA VAL A 53 -4.71 10.23 1.49
C VAL A 53 -3.75 9.08 1.21
N THR A 54 -4.31 7.92 0.89
CA THR A 54 -3.52 6.73 0.51
C THR A 54 -2.74 6.99 -0.78
N CYS A 55 -3.38 7.57 -1.81
CA CYS A 55 -2.70 7.92 -3.06
C CYS A 55 -1.55 8.92 -2.84
N LEU A 56 -1.75 9.89 -1.94
CA LEU A 56 -0.76 10.89 -1.58
C LEU A 56 0.45 10.27 -0.85
N LEU A 57 0.20 9.38 0.10
CA LEU A 57 1.25 8.63 0.82
C LEU A 57 2.07 7.75 -0.13
N VAL A 58 1.40 7.01 -1.00
CA VAL A 58 2.06 6.17 -2.01
C VAL A 58 2.93 7.02 -2.94
N SER A 59 2.40 8.14 -3.45
CA SER A 59 3.15 9.06 -4.32
C SER A 59 4.38 9.65 -3.61
N GLY A 60 4.24 10.09 -2.36
CA GLY A 60 5.35 10.61 -1.56
C GLY A 60 6.44 9.55 -1.33
N LEU A 61 6.04 8.33 -0.97
CA LEU A 61 6.96 7.21 -0.78
C LEU A 61 7.72 6.86 -2.06
N LEU A 62 7.02 6.75 -3.19
CA LEU A 62 7.65 6.50 -4.49
C LEU A 62 8.64 7.61 -4.85
N THR A 63 8.30 8.87 -4.57
CA THR A 63 9.19 10.02 -4.83
C THR A 63 10.47 9.95 -4.00
N VAL A 64 10.36 9.58 -2.72
CA VAL A 64 11.52 9.41 -1.83
C VAL A 64 12.41 8.25 -2.31
N ILE A 65 11.81 7.11 -2.66
CA ILE A 65 12.54 5.94 -3.19
C ILE A 65 13.24 6.31 -4.50
N TRP A 66 12.54 6.95 -5.43
CA TRP A 66 13.10 7.41 -6.70
C TRP A 66 14.30 8.33 -6.47
N ARG A 67 14.17 9.30 -5.57
CA ARG A 67 15.23 10.26 -5.25
C ARG A 67 16.45 9.61 -4.59
N LEU A 68 16.27 8.52 -3.85
CA LEU A 68 17.35 7.74 -3.25
C LEU A 68 18.05 6.83 -4.27
N LEU A 69 17.31 6.28 -5.24
CA LEU A 69 17.86 5.45 -6.32
C LEU A 69 18.50 6.27 -7.45
N SER A 70 18.06 7.52 -7.64
CA SER A 70 18.62 8.45 -8.64
C SER A 70 19.84 9.22 -8.12
N ARG A 71 20.34 8.88 -6.93
CA ARG A 71 21.61 9.36 -6.36
C ARG A 71 22.69 8.34 -6.65
#